data_AF-A0A959DTT4-F1
#
_entry.id   AF-A0A959DTT4-F1
#
_cell.length_a   1.000
_cell.length_b   1.000
_cell.length_c   1.000
_cell.angle_alpha   90.00
_cell.angle_beta   90.00
_cell.angle_gamma   90.00
#
_symmetry.space_group_name_H-M   'P 1'
#
loop_
_entity.id
_entity.type
_entity.pdbx_description
1 polymer ?
#
loop_
_entity_poly.entity_id
_entity_poly.type
_entity_poly.pdbx_seq_one_letter_code
_entity_poly.pdbx_strand_id
1 'polypeptide(L)'
;MSEPKKDKQFIHKPYFAGGMKAMSDFIRKQLKYPAEAAEHLIQGTVQLRYTIDYQGNVTDVRVIKHLGFGCDEEAERVVRLLKFEVKKPRHLRVEFHKTINIHFHPPKVVKTKPAYLYQYSESPKADNPAPATGGYSYTITFDEPK
;
A
#
# COMPACT_ATOMS: atom_id res chain seq x y z
N MET A 1 45.09 28.71 -13.17
CA MET A 1 44.37 27.54 -12.64
C MET A 1 42.97 27.56 -13.24
N SER A 2 42.72 26.77 -14.28
CA SER A 2 41.40 26.65 -14.91
C SER A 2 40.71 25.42 -14.32
N GLU A 3 39.55 25.63 -13.70
CA GLU A 3 38.69 24.57 -13.15
C GLU A 3 38.40 23.49 -14.22
N PRO A 4 38.41 22.19 -13.85
CA PRO A 4 38.06 21.14 -14.80
C PRO A 4 36.58 21.31 -15.20
N LYS A 5 36.34 21.45 -16.51
CA LYS A 5 35.00 21.56 -17.10
C LYS A 5 34.18 20.33 -16.72
N LYS A 6 33.21 20.53 -15.82
CA LYS A 6 32.17 19.59 -15.40
C LYS A 6 31.65 18.82 -16.61
N ASP A 7 31.93 17.53 -16.68
CA ASP A 7 31.58 16.68 -17.79
C ASP A 7 30.08 16.80 -18.06
N LYS A 8 29.73 17.22 -19.29
CA LYS A 8 28.34 17.25 -19.75
C LYS A 8 27.80 15.82 -19.58
N GLN A 9 26.92 15.61 -18.61
CA GLN A 9 26.39 14.28 -18.36
C GLN A 9 25.56 13.83 -19.56
N PHE A 10 26.18 13.04 -20.44
CA PHE A 10 25.58 12.55 -21.68
C PHE A 10 24.49 11.50 -21.41
N ILE A 11 24.52 10.83 -20.26
CA ILE A 11 23.58 9.80 -19.85
C ILE A 11 22.57 10.40 -18.87
N HIS A 12 21.34 10.58 -19.32
CA HIS A 12 20.23 11.01 -18.48
C HIS A 12 19.55 9.80 -17.83
N LYS A 13 19.28 9.89 -16.53
CA LYS A 13 18.59 8.84 -15.78
C LYS A 13 17.12 8.73 -16.24
N PRO A 14 16.56 7.51 -16.32
CA PRO A 14 15.15 7.33 -16.62
C PRO A 14 14.30 7.88 -15.48
N TYR A 15 13.27 8.63 -15.82
CA TYR A 15 12.31 9.20 -14.88
C TYR A 15 10.89 8.79 -15.28
N PHE A 16 10.00 8.66 -14.30
CA PHE A 16 8.59 8.36 -14.57
C PHE A 16 7.85 9.66 -14.90
N ALA A 17 6.88 9.61 -15.81
CA ALA A 17 6.07 10.78 -16.14
C ALA A 17 5.31 11.28 -14.90
N GLY A 18 5.55 12.53 -14.49
CA GLY A 18 5.01 13.06 -13.23
C GLY A 18 5.82 12.71 -11.96
N GLY A 19 7.02 12.13 -12.13
CA GLY A 19 7.96 11.86 -11.06
C GLY A 19 7.60 10.68 -10.17
N MET A 20 8.25 10.59 -9.01
CA MET A 20 8.09 9.46 -8.09
C MET A 20 6.68 9.38 -7.49
N LYS A 21 6.03 10.52 -7.26
CA LYS A 21 4.67 10.56 -6.70
C LYS A 21 3.66 9.93 -7.66
N ALA A 22 3.66 10.35 -8.92
CA ALA A 22 2.80 9.78 -9.95
C ALA A 22 3.03 8.27 -10.14
N MET A 23 4.29 7.82 -10.04
CA MET A 23 4.64 6.41 -10.08
C MET A 23 4.00 5.64 -8.93
N SER A 24 4.15 6.14 -7.70
CA SER A 24 3.54 5.52 -6.52
C SER A 24 2.01 5.51 -6.59
N ASP A 25 1.40 6.59 -7.06
CA ASP A 25 -0.06 6.66 -7.25
C ASP A 25 -0.54 5.69 -8.34
N PHE A 26 0.21 5.56 -9.45
CA PHE A 26 -0.08 4.59 -10.50
C PHE A 26 -0.02 3.17 -9.97
N ILE A 27 1.04 2.84 -9.21
CA ILE A 27 1.19 1.53 -8.56
C ILE A 27 0.00 1.28 -7.66
N ARG A 28 -0.34 2.20 -6.74
CA ARG A 28 -1.49 2.03 -5.83
C ARG A 28 -2.83 1.83 -6.55
N LYS A 29 -3.02 2.48 -7.71
CA LYS A 29 -4.23 2.32 -8.52
C LYS A 29 -4.28 0.98 -9.27
N GLN A 30 -3.13 0.47 -9.71
CA GLN A 30 -3.03 -0.77 -10.48
C GLN A 30 -2.81 -2.00 -9.59
N LEU A 31 -2.35 -1.81 -8.35
CA LEU A 31 -2.09 -2.86 -7.38
C LEU A 31 -3.41 -3.46 -6.92
N LYS A 32 -3.58 -4.75 -7.23
CA LYS A 32 -4.68 -5.55 -6.71
C LYS A 32 -4.13 -6.40 -5.58
N TYR A 33 -4.89 -6.46 -4.51
CA TYR A 33 -4.53 -7.27 -3.35
C TYR A 33 -5.08 -8.69 -3.58
N PRO A 34 -4.23 -9.72 -3.67
CA PRO A 34 -4.66 -11.10 -3.93
C PRO A 34 -5.65 -11.62 -2.90
N ALA A 35 -6.53 -12.53 -3.30
CA ALA A 35 -7.53 -13.14 -2.40
C ALA A 35 -6.85 -13.93 -1.26
N GLU A 36 -5.83 -14.74 -1.58
CA GLU A 36 -5.07 -15.51 -0.58
C GLU A 36 -4.44 -14.60 0.48
N ALA A 37 -3.78 -13.51 0.05
CA ALA A 37 -3.23 -12.52 0.98
C ALA A 37 -4.30 -11.83 1.84
N ALA A 38 -5.57 -11.78 1.38
CA ALA A 38 -6.69 -11.15 2.08
C ALA A 38 -7.29 -12.07 3.14
N GLU A 39 -7.46 -13.34 2.81
CA GLU A 39 -7.91 -14.36 3.73
C GLU A 39 -6.92 -14.54 4.89
N HIS A 40 -5.63 -14.49 4.59
CA HIS A 40 -4.56 -14.63 5.58
C HIS A 40 -4.09 -13.30 6.20
N LEU A 41 -4.69 -12.16 5.85
CA LEU A 41 -4.34 -10.82 6.35
C LEU A 41 -2.83 -10.48 6.25
N ILE A 42 -2.19 -10.92 5.16
CA ILE A 42 -0.74 -10.83 4.97
C ILE A 42 -0.30 -9.42 4.60
N GLN A 43 0.35 -8.74 5.53
CA GLN A 43 1.00 -7.45 5.27
C GLN A 43 2.49 -7.61 5.05
N GLY A 44 3.07 -6.79 4.18
CA GLY A 44 4.51 -6.85 3.95
C GLY A 44 5.01 -5.97 2.84
N THR A 45 6.28 -6.18 2.47
CA THR A 45 6.95 -5.44 1.40
C THR A 45 7.59 -6.43 0.44
N VAL A 46 7.16 -6.37 -0.81
CA VAL A 46 7.81 -7.07 -1.91
C VAL A 46 8.87 -6.14 -2.49
N GLN A 47 10.10 -6.63 -2.63
CA GLN A 47 11.18 -5.89 -3.27
C GLN A 47 11.49 -6.50 -4.62
N LEU A 48 11.44 -5.69 -5.68
CA LEU A 48 11.71 -6.14 -7.04
C LEU A 48 12.87 -5.33 -7.63
N ARG A 49 13.78 -6.04 -8.31
CA ARG A 49 14.73 -5.47 -9.25
C ARG A 49 14.15 -5.55 -10.66
N TYR A 50 14.32 -4.51 -11.43
CA TYR A 50 13.93 -4.51 -12.83
C TYR A 50 14.90 -3.67 -13.66
N THR A 51 14.93 -3.94 -14.95
CA THR A 51 15.75 -3.23 -15.92
C THR A 51 14.86 -2.32 -16.74
N ILE A 52 15.33 -1.12 -17.04
CA ILE A 52 14.64 -0.17 -17.92
C ILE A 52 15.47 -0.09 -19.20
N ASP A 53 14.86 -0.47 -20.31
CA ASP A 53 15.48 -0.43 -21.63
C ASP A 53 15.63 1.01 -22.14
N TYR A 54 16.43 1.23 -23.19
CA TYR A 54 16.64 2.55 -23.82
C TYR A 54 15.34 3.19 -24.36
N GLN A 55 14.29 2.40 -24.55
CA GLN A 55 12.95 2.86 -24.92
C GLN A 55 12.08 3.27 -23.73
N GLY A 56 12.51 3.02 -22.50
CA GLY A 56 11.73 3.26 -21.29
C GLY A 56 10.77 2.15 -20.91
N ASN A 57 10.85 1.00 -21.57
CA ASN A 57 10.09 -0.20 -21.23
C ASN A 57 10.80 -0.93 -20.08
N VAL A 58 10.02 -1.55 -19.19
CA VAL A 58 10.56 -2.40 -18.13
C VAL A 58 10.78 -3.81 -18.64
N THR A 59 12.00 -4.32 -18.45
CA THR A 59 12.46 -5.66 -18.83
C THR A 59 13.14 -6.33 -17.63
N ASP A 60 13.31 -7.67 -17.69
CA ASP A 60 13.96 -8.49 -16.65
C ASP A 60 13.55 -8.13 -15.22
N VAL A 61 12.27 -8.35 -14.90
CA VAL A 61 11.75 -8.15 -13.53
C VAL A 61 12.09 -9.38 -12.69
N ARG A 62 12.73 -9.14 -11.54
CA ARG A 62 13.17 -10.16 -10.59
C ARG A 62 12.75 -9.78 -9.18
N VAL A 63 12.07 -10.66 -8.48
CA VAL A 63 11.75 -10.46 -7.06
C VAL A 63 13.01 -10.76 -6.24
N ILE A 64 13.46 -9.78 -5.46
CA ILE A 64 14.58 -9.93 -4.51
C ILE A 64 14.07 -10.37 -3.15
N LYS A 65 12.95 -9.79 -2.71
CA LYS A 65 12.29 -10.11 -1.44
C LYS A 65 10.87 -10.55 -1.72
N HIS A 66 10.64 -11.83 -1.46
CA HIS A 66 9.35 -12.50 -1.59
C HIS A 66 8.47 -12.23 -0.37
N LEU A 67 7.18 -12.02 -0.62
CA LEU A 67 6.14 -12.02 0.41
C LEU A 67 5.26 -13.26 0.32
N GLY A 68 5.07 -13.82 -0.89
CA GLY A 68 4.18 -14.95 -1.15
C GLY A 68 2.69 -14.58 -1.21
N PHE A 69 1.82 -15.60 -1.14
CA PHE A 69 0.35 -15.45 -1.14
C PHE A 69 -0.21 -14.68 -2.35
N GLY A 70 0.43 -14.83 -3.52
CA GLY A 70 0.06 -14.14 -4.76
C GLY A 70 0.57 -12.68 -4.86
N CYS A 71 1.23 -12.15 -3.82
CA CYS A 71 1.69 -10.75 -3.81
C CYS A 71 2.84 -10.51 -4.77
N ASP A 72 3.70 -11.52 -4.96
CA ASP A 72 4.90 -11.42 -5.79
C ASP A 72 4.52 -11.29 -7.28
N GLU A 73 3.56 -12.10 -7.71
CA GLU A 73 3.01 -12.12 -9.06
C GLU A 73 2.27 -10.82 -9.40
N GLU A 74 1.43 -10.33 -8.48
CA GLU A 74 0.76 -9.04 -8.65
C GLU A 74 1.76 -7.88 -8.69
N ALA A 75 2.80 -7.93 -7.86
CA ALA A 75 3.85 -6.92 -7.88
C ALA A 75 4.62 -6.92 -9.21
N GLU A 76 4.98 -8.11 -9.72
CA GLU A 76 5.65 -8.24 -11.02
C GLU A 76 4.78 -7.69 -12.16
N ARG A 77 3.48 -8.03 -12.17
CA ARG A 77 2.53 -7.54 -13.16
C ARG A 77 2.48 -6.00 -13.17
N VAL A 78 2.39 -5.37 -12.00
CA VAL A 78 2.32 -3.90 -11.91
C VAL A 78 3.62 -3.24 -12.36
N VAL A 79 4.78 -3.82 -12.00
CA VAL A 79 6.08 -3.28 -12.41
C VAL A 79 6.28 -3.36 -13.93
N ARG A 80 5.82 -4.43 -14.58
CA ARG A 80 5.83 -4.58 -16.04
C ARG A 80 4.97 -3.55 -16.78
N LEU A 81 3.94 -3.01 -16.13
CA LEU A 81 3.07 -1.97 -16.69
C LEU A 81 3.67 -0.57 -16.60
N LEU A 82 4.76 -0.39 -15.84
CA LEU A 82 5.40 0.91 -15.72
C LEU A 82 6.08 1.30 -17.03
N LYS A 83 5.88 2.55 -17.43
CA LYS A 83 6.55 3.16 -18.57
C LYS A 83 7.36 4.37 -18.12
N PHE A 84 8.64 4.37 -18.45
CA PHE A 84 9.57 5.42 -18.09
C PHE A 84 9.88 6.30 -19.30
N GLU A 85 10.13 7.58 -19.03
CA GLU A 85 10.65 8.52 -20.01
C GLU A 85 12.17 8.46 -20.00
N VAL A 86 12.73 8.13 -21.16
CA VAL A 86 14.18 8.03 -21.38
C VAL A 86 14.57 9.01 -22.47
N LYS A 87 15.46 9.95 -22.13
CA LYS A 87 16.02 10.86 -23.12
C LYS A 87 17.02 10.08 -23.98
N LYS A 88 16.60 9.72 -25.20
CA LYS A 88 17.38 8.93 -26.15
C LYS A 88 18.76 9.57 -26.37
N PRO A 89 19.86 8.91 -25.96
CA PRO A 89 21.20 9.33 -26.36
C PRO A 89 21.34 9.07 -27.86
N ARG A 90 21.96 10.01 -28.58
CA ARG A 90 22.04 9.97 -30.05
C ARG A 90 22.69 8.69 -30.60
N HIS A 91 23.57 8.03 -29.83
CA HIS A 91 24.32 6.84 -30.27
C HIS A 91 24.56 5.80 -29.16
N LEU A 92 23.82 5.81 -28.04
CA LEU A 92 24.06 4.88 -26.92
C LEU A 92 22.76 4.20 -26.46
N ARG A 93 22.75 2.87 -26.44
CA ARG A 93 21.70 2.06 -25.80
C ARG A 93 22.17 1.78 -24.38
N VAL A 94 21.45 2.31 -23.41
CA VAL A 94 21.76 2.15 -22.00
C VAL A 94 20.57 1.51 -21.31
N GLU A 95 20.83 0.42 -20.62
CA GLU A 95 19.88 -0.23 -19.72
C GLU A 95 20.13 0.24 -18.29
N PHE A 96 19.05 0.45 -17.53
CA PHE A 96 19.15 0.91 -16.15
C PHE A 96 18.53 -0.10 -15.20
N HIS A 97 19.32 -0.62 -14.27
CA HIS A 97 18.81 -1.46 -13.20
C HIS A 97 18.28 -0.59 -12.05
N LYS A 98 17.04 -0.84 -11.64
CA LYS A 98 16.41 -0.19 -10.49
C LYS A 98 15.77 -1.22 -9.57
N THR A 99 15.62 -0.80 -8.33
CA THR A 99 14.91 -1.56 -7.30
C THR A 99 13.70 -0.76 -6.84
N ILE A 100 12.57 -1.42 -6.65
CA ILE A 100 11.35 -0.85 -6.09
C ILE A 100 10.86 -1.71 -4.93
N ASN A 101 10.33 -1.04 -3.91
CA ASN A 101 9.67 -1.66 -2.78
C ASN A 101 8.17 -1.37 -2.90
N ILE A 102 7.35 -2.41 -2.99
CA ILE A 102 5.89 -2.31 -3.03
C ILE A 102 5.36 -2.81 -1.69
N HIS A 103 4.64 -1.94 -0.99
CA HIS A 103 4.04 -2.25 0.29
C HIS A 103 2.62 -2.78 0.07
N PHE A 104 2.37 -3.99 0.57
CA PHE A 104 1.06 -4.62 0.60
C PHE A 104 0.47 -4.41 1.98
N HIS A 105 -0.71 -3.80 2.01
CA HIS A 105 -1.47 -3.53 3.22
C HIS A 105 -2.86 -4.13 3.01
N PRO A 106 -3.39 -4.90 3.96
CA PRO A 106 -4.72 -5.46 3.83
C PRO A 106 -5.76 -4.33 3.69
N PRO A 107 -6.79 -4.54 2.86
CA PRO A 107 -7.88 -3.57 2.76
C PRO A 107 -8.50 -3.38 4.14
N LYS A 108 -8.67 -2.13 4.57
CA LYS A 108 -9.36 -1.83 5.83
C LYS A 108 -10.82 -2.24 5.66
N VAL A 109 -11.20 -3.40 6.18
CA VAL A 109 -12.61 -3.76 6.35
C VAL A 109 -13.25 -2.67 7.22
N VAL A 110 -14.03 -1.80 6.58
CA VAL A 110 -14.84 -0.81 7.28
C VAL A 110 -15.87 -1.61 8.08
N LYS A 111 -15.62 -1.78 9.38
CA LYS A 111 -16.61 -2.32 10.31
C LYS A 111 -17.74 -1.30 10.39
N THR A 112 -18.71 -1.37 9.48
CA THR A 112 -19.94 -0.58 9.58
C THR A 112 -20.64 -1.03 10.84
N LYS A 113 -20.67 -0.19 11.88
CA LYS A 113 -21.41 -0.46 13.11
C LYS A 113 -22.88 -0.70 12.71
N PRO A 114 -23.53 -1.81 13.09
CA PRO A 114 -24.97 -1.94 12.92
C PRO A 114 -25.64 -0.81 13.73
N ALA A 115 -26.54 -0.06 13.10
CA ALA A 115 -27.32 0.96 13.77
C ALA A 115 -28.31 0.26 14.72
N TYR A 116 -28.05 0.28 16.02
CA TYR A 116 -29.00 -0.17 17.02
C TYR A 116 -30.15 0.85 17.11
N LEU A 117 -31.38 0.44 16.77
CA LEU A 117 -32.60 1.21 17.01
C LEU A 117 -32.98 1.08 18.48
N TYR A 118 -32.74 2.11 19.28
CA TYR A 118 -33.24 2.20 20.65
C TYR A 118 -34.66 2.79 20.65
N GLN A 119 -35.65 2.02 21.13
CA GLN A 119 -36.94 2.58 21.55
C GLN A 119 -36.85 2.94 23.03
N TYR A 120 -36.86 4.24 23.30
CA TYR A 120 -36.87 4.77 24.66
C TYR A 120 -38.33 4.93 25.11
N SER A 121 -38.73 4.25 26.18
CA SER A 121 -39.97 4.55 26.89
C SER A 121 -39.65 5.49 28.07
N GLU A 122 -40.01 6.76 27.92
CA GLU A 122 -39.90 7.76 28.99
C GLU A 122 -40.83 7.37 30.15
N SER A 123 -40.23 6.98 31.27
CA SER A 123 -40.93 6.92 32.56
C SER A 123 -40.92 8.33 33.19
N PRO A 124 -42.04 8.89 33.66
CA PRO A 124 -42.09 10.27 34.12
C PRO A 124 -41.26 10.52 35.39
N LYS A 125 -40.54 11.65 35.41
CA LYS A 125 -39.76 12.18 36.55
C LYS A 125 -40.60 12.30 37.83
N ALA A 126 -40.06 11.80 38.94
CA ALA A 126 -40.42 12.25 40.29
C ALA A 126 -39.26 13.07 40.88
N ASP A 127 -39.58 14.31 41.25
CA ASP A 127 -38.79 15.20 42.09
C ASP A 127 -38.47 14.52 43.43
N ASN A 128 -37.18 14.41 43.81
CA ASN A 128 -36.65 14.73 45.16
C ASN A 128 -35.17 14.33 45.36
N PRO A 129 -34.47 14.97 46.33
CA PRO A 129 -33.02 15.13 46.32
C PRO A 129 -32.26 13.91 46.85
N ALA A 130 -31.00 13.78 46.40
CA ALA A 130 -30.04 12.76 46.82
C ALA A 130 -29.92 12.69 48.36
N PRO A 131 -29.70 11.48 48.91
CA PRO A 131 -28.31 11.16 49.26
C PRO A 131 -27.89 9.68 49.14
N ALA A 132 -26.60 9.53 48.83
CA ALA A 132 -25.62 8.60 49.43
C ALA A 132 -25.74 7.07 49.26
N THR A 133 -24.65 6.53 48.72
CA THR A 133 -24.00 5.26 49.10
C THR A 133 -24.69 3.94 48.71
N GLY A 134 -24.12 3.27 47.69
CA GLY A 134 -24.42 1.87 47.38
C GLY A 134 -24.10 1.53 45.93
N GLY A 135 -22.82 1.36 45.60
CA GLY A 135 -22.43 0.87 44.29
C GLY A 135 -22.71 -0.63 44.18
N TYR A 136 -23.69 -1.03 43.37
CA TYR A 136 -23.93 -2.43 43.03
C TYR A 136 -23.04 -2.82 41.85
N SER A 137 -22.20 -3.83 42.04
CA SER A 137 -21.52 -4.52 40.94
C SER A 137 -22.34 -5.74 40.52
N TYR A 138 -22.54 -5.93 39.23
CA TYR A 138 -23.09 -7.15 38.66
C TYR A 138 -22.03 -7.81 37.79
N THR A 139 -21.82 -9.11 38.00
CA THR A 139 -21.04 -9.96 37.11
C THR A 139 -22.01 -10.69 36.18
N ILE A 140 -21.92 -10.43 34.89
CA ILE A 140 -22.73 -11.12 33.88
C ILE A 140 -21.89 -12.29 33.35
N THR A 141 -22.27 -13.52 33.70
CA THR A 141 -21.72 -14.75 33.14
C THR A 141 -22.46 -15.10 31.85
N PHE A 142 -21.75 -15.19 30.74
CA PHE A 142 -22.29 -15.71 29.48
C PHE A 142 -21.96 -17.21 29.40
N ASP A 143 -23.00 -18.03 29.48
CA ASP A 143 -22.94 -19.48 29.27
C ASP A 143 -23.01 -19.73 27.75
N GLU A 144 -21.98 -20.39 27.19
CA GLU A 144 -21.96 -20.77 25.77
C GLU A 144 -22.78 -22.04 25.53
N PRO A 145 -23.71 -22.06 24.56
CA PRO A 145 -24.37 -23.30 24.16
C PRO A 145 -23.47 -24.14 23.23
N LYS A 146 -23.56 -25.45 23.46
CA LYS A 146 -22.78 -26.56 22.88
C LYS A 146 -22.98 -26.78 21.38
#